data_AF-A0A819ULR0-F1
#
_entry.id   AF-A0A819ULR0-F1
#
_cell.length_a   1.000
_cell.length_b   1.000
_cell.length_c   1.000
_cell.angle_alpha   90.00
_cell.angle_beta   90.00
_cell.angle_gamma   90.00
#
_symmetry.space_group_name_H-M   'P 1'
#
loop_
_entity.id
_entity.type
_entity.pdbx_description
1 polymer ?
#
loop_
_entity_poly.entity_id
_entity_poly.type
_entity_poly.pdbx_seq_one_letter_code
_entity_poly.pdbx_strand_id
1 'polypeptide(L)'
;MLAKAIESTNNETKRRHLVKLCETRWIDKQTSIIVFKQVFFGVIIALDYLVENGDHETSDLARSYGKALTDIDFDIPLIIVNRVFCITKPYAEQFQKTTCDLLKCFQSIEQASTYLAQLIYDDNELNELYNEFTKGGGRIWS
;
A
#
# COMPACT_ATOMS: atom_id res chain seq x y z
N MET A 1 2.32 19.54 2.43
CA MET A 1 3.07 20.43 1.51
C MET A 1 2.21 20.92 0.33
N LEU A 2 1.40 20.08 -0.32
CA LEU A 2 0.49 20.53 -1.40
C LEU A 2 -0.59 21.54 -0.94
N ALA A 3 -1.22 21.34 0.22
CA ALA A 3 -2.27 22.24 0.72
C ALA A 3 -1.79 23.70 0.90
N LYS A 4 -0.58 23.90 1.46
CA LYS A 4 0.07 25.21 1.60
C LYS A 4 0.42 25.87 0.24
N ALA A 5 0.66 25.08 -0.80
CA ALA A 5 0.98 25.60 -2.13
C ALA A 5 -0.28 26.04 -2.90
N ILE A 6 -1.46 25.57 -2.52
CA ILE A 6 -2.74 25.87 -3.20
C ILE A 6 -3.42 27.12 -2.61
N GLU A 7 -3.13 27.49 -1.36
CA GLU A 7 -3.63 28.72 -0.72
C GLU A 7 -3.26 30.01 -1.48
N SER A 8 -2.24 29.98 -2.35
CA SER A 8 -1.84 31.09 -3.22
C SER A 8 -2.68 31.25 -4.49
N THR A 9 -3.60 30.31 -4.78
CA THR A 9 -4.38 30.31 -6.03
C THR A 9 -5.79 30.87 -5.80
N ASN A 10 -6.09 32.00 -6.45
CA ASN A 10 -7.26 32.87 -6.21
C ASN A 10 -8.64 32.32 -6.66
N ASN A 11 -8.79 31.00 -6.89
CA ASN A 11 -10.06 30.40 -7.35
C ASN A 11 -10.48 29.23 -6.45
N GLU A 12 -11.40 29.52 -5.52
CA GLU A 12 -11.85 28.61 -4.48
C GLU A 12 -12.51 27.33 -5.03
N THR A 13 -13.26 27.42 -6.13
CA THR A 13 -13.94 26.28 -6.75
C THR A 13 -12.94 25.28 -7.32
N LYS A 14 -11.89 25.76 -7.99
CA LYS A 14 -10.81 24.90 -8.52
C LYS A 14 -10.01 24.25 -7.40
N ARG A 15 -9.77 24.96 -6.29
CA ARG A 15 -9.12 24.41 -5.09
C ARG A 15 -9.93 23.27 -4.48
N ARG A 16 -11.24 23.47 -4.26
CA ARG A 16 -12.12 22.42 -3.71
C ARG A 16 -12.20 21.19 -4.62
N HIS A 17 -12.23 21.39 -5.94
CA HIS A 17 -12.21 20.28 -6.89
C HIS A 17 -10.89 19.49 -6.85
N LEU A 18 -9.75 20.19 -6.81
CA LEU A 18 -8.44 19.57 -6.72
C LEU A 18 -8.26 18.77 -5.42
N VAL A 19 -8.69 19.30 -4.28
CA VAL A 19 -8.64 18.59 -2.99
C VAL A 19 -9.44 17.28 -3.06
N LYS A 20 -10.66 17.32 -3.61
CA LYS A 20 -11.47 16.11 -3.83
C LYS A 20 -10.77 15.09 -4.73
N LEU A 21 -10.16 15.53 -5.84
CA LEU A 21 -9.41 14.64 -6.72
C LEU A 21 -8.21 14.00 -6.02
N CYS A 22 -7.49 14.75 -5.19
CA CYS A 22 -6.38 14.23 -4.40
C CYS A 22 -6.85 13.21 -3.34
N GLU A 23 -7.99 13.46 -2.71
CA GLU A 23 -8.62 12.55 -1.74
C GLU A 23 -9.01 11.23 -2.42
N THR A 24 -9.77 11.26 -3.52
CA THR A 24 -10.15 10.06 -4.27
C THR A 24 -8.92 9.28 -4.76
N ARG A 25 -7.93 9.98 -5.34
CA ARG A 25 -6.68 9.36 -5.79
C ARG A 25 -5.87 8.74 -4.66
N TRP A 26 -5.93 9.28 -3.44
CA TRP A 26 -5.26 8.70 -2.29
C TRP A 26 -5.87 7.34 -1.91
N ILE A 27 -7.20 7.27 -1.82
CA ILE A 27 -7.89 5.99 -1.55
C ILE A 27 -7.67 4.99 -2.68
N ASP A 28 -7.73 5.44 -3.92
CA ASP A 28 -7.46 4.57 -5.08
C ASP A 28 -6.05 4.00 -5.03
N LYS A 29 -5.06 4.81 -4.60
CA LYS A 29 -3.67 4.37 -4.41
C LYS A 29 -3.56 3.34 -3.30
N GLN A 30 -4.15 3.59 -2.14
CA GLN A 30 -4.16 2.64 -1.02
C GLN A 30 -4.82 1.31 -1.44
N THR A 31 -5.96 1.40 -2.12
CA THR A 31 -6.70 0.24 -2.64
C THR A 31 -5.87 -0.53 -3.66
N SER A 32 -5.21 0.14 -4.59
CA SER A 32 -4.36 -0.49 -5.60
C SER A 32 -3.24 -1.31 -4.97
N ILE A 33 -2.60 -0.79 -3.92
CA ILE A 33 -1.51 -1.51 -3.23
C ILE A 33 -2.03 -2.71 -2.44
N ILE A 34 -3.19 -2.57 -1.78
CA ILE A 34 -3.84 -3.68 -1.09
C ILE A 34 -4.21 -4.80 -2.06
N VAL A 35 -4.84 -4.45 -3.19
CA VAL A 35 -5.20 -5.39 -4.25
C VAL A 35 -3.94 -6.04 -4.85
N PHE A 36 -2.90 -5.25 -5.11
CA PHE A 36 -1.63 -5.76 -5.62
C PHE A 36 -1.02 -6.81 -4.68
N LYS A 37 -1.01 -6.57 -3.36
CA LYS A 37 -0.52 -7.57 -2.39
C LYS A 37 -1.35 -8.85 -2.39
N GLN A 38 -2.66 -8.76 -2.58
CA GLN A 38 -3.54 -9.94 -2.65
C GLN A 38 -3.24 -10.81 -3.88
N VAL A 39 -2.91 -10.19 -5.02
CA VAL A 39 -2.58 -10.92 -6.26
C VAL A 39 -1.08 -11.16 -6.45
N PHE A 40 -0.24 -10.72 -5.51
CA PHE A 40 1.22 -10.74 -5.61
C PHE A 40 1.78 -12.11 -5.98
N PHE A 41 1.29 -13.17 -5.32
CA PHE A 41 1.70 -14.54 -5.64
C PHE A 41 1.34 -14.96 -7.07
N GLY A 42 0.19 -14.51 -7.58
CA GLY A 42 -0.19 -14.73 -8.97
C GLY A 42 0.71 -14.00 -9.96
N VAL A 43 1.21 -12.81 -9.60
CA VAL A 43 2.20 -12.07 -10.40
C VAL A 43 3.53 -12.83 -10.46
N ILE A 44 3.99 -13.39 -9.34
CA ILE A 44 5.21 -14.22 -9.31
C ILE A 44 5.06 -15.46 -10.19
N ILE A 45 3.96 -16.21 -10.05
CA ILE A 45 3.68 -17.38 -10.92
C ILE A 45 3.66 -17.01 -12.40
N ALA A 46 3.05 -15.87 -12.73
CA ALA A 46 3.00 -15.40 -14.11
C ALA A 46 4.39 -15.06 -14.65
N LEU A 47 5.26 -14.46 -13.82
CA LEU A 47 6.65 -14.19 -14.19
C LEU A 47 7.44 -15.48 -14.38
N ASP A 48 7.29 -16.48 -13.50
CA ASP A 48 7.94 -17.79 -13.64
C ASP A 48 7.50 -18.49 -14.94
N TYR A 49 6.20 -18.45 -15.25
CA TYR A 49 5.67 -18.98 -16.50
C TYR A 49 6.30 -18.29 -17.73
N LEU A 50 6.46 -16.96 -17.69
CA LEU A 50 7.11 -16.20 -18.77
C LEU A 50 8.60 -16.49 -18.87
N VAL A 51 9.29 -16.77 -17.77
CA VAL A 51 10.69 -17.21 -17.79
C VAL A 51 10.82 -18.52 -18.56
N GLU A 52 9.92 -19.48 -18.33
CA GLU A 52 9.96 -20.81 -18.96
C GLU A 52 9.45 -20.84 -20.40
N ASN A 53 8.46 -20.01 -20.73
CA ASN A 53 7.71 -20.10 -21.99
C ASN A 53 7.84 -18.87 -22.91
N GLY A 54 8.56 -17.84 -22.47
CA GLY A 54 8.79 -16.61 -23.23
C GLY A 54 9.86 -16.75 -24.31
N ASP A 55 9.96 -15.73 -25.17
CA ASP A 55 11.15 -15.54 -25.99
C ASP A 55 12.33 -15.04 -25.13
N HIS A 56 13.54 -15.02 -25.71
CA HIS A 56 14.75 -14.67 -24.96
C HIS A 56 14.62 -13.31 -24.24
N GLU A 57 14.06 -12.29 -24.90
CA GLU A 57 13.91 -10.96 -24.30
C GLU A 57 12.86 -10.95 -23.18
N THR A 58 11.72 -11.61 -23.39
CA THR A 58 10.64 -11.71 -22.39
C THR A 58 11.06 -12.51 -21.18
N SER A 59 11.77 -13.63 -21.37
CA SER A 59 12.28 -14.46 -20.28
C SER A 59 13.31 -13.70 -19.43
N ASP A 60 14.20 -12.92 -20.04
CA ASP A 60 15.19 -12.13 -19.31
C ASP A 60 14.55 -10.97 -18.53
N LEU A 61 13.58 -10.27 -19.12
CA LEU A 61 12.81 -9.24 -18.43
C LEU A 61 12.00 -9.82 -17.27
N ALA A 62 11.31 -10.94 -17.50
CA ALA A 62 10.53 -11.62 -16.47
C ALA A 62 11.41 -12.08 -15.29
N ARG A 63 12.62 -12.59 -15.57
CA ARG A 63 13.59 -12.96 -14.53
C ARG A 63 14.07 -11.73 -13.75
N SER A 64 14.34 -10.62 -14.44
CA SER A 64 14.75 -9.36 -13.80
C SER A 64 13.66 -8.81 -12.88
N TYR A 65 12.41 -8.80 -13.33
CA TYR A 65 11.27 -8.35 -12.53
C TYR A 65 10.96 -9.29 -11.38
N GLY A 66 10.99 -10.62 -11.60
CA GLY A 66 10.82 -11.61 -10.54
C GLY A 66 11.84 -11.39 -9.43
N LYS A 67 13.11 -11.27 -9.79
CA LYS A 67 14.19 -10.98 -8.83
C LYS A 67 13.94 -9.69 -8.05
N ALA A 68 13.57 -8.60 -8.72
CA ALA A 68 13.32 -7.31 -8.08
C ALA A 68 12.11 -7.34 -7.13
N LEU A 69 11.06 -8.10 -7.46
CA LEU A 69 9.86 -8.23 -6.63
C LEU A 69 10.10 -9.14 -5.41
N THR A 70 10.95 -10.14 -5.54
CA THR A 70 11.34 -11.03 -4.43
C THR A 70 12.49 -10.49 -3.58
N ASP A 71 13.04 -9.34 -3.96
CA ASP A 71 14.12 -8.71 -3.21
C ASP A 71 13.58 -8.21 -1.86
N ILE A 72 14.40 -8.34 -0.82
CA ILE A 72 14.04 -7.93 0.54
C ILE A 72 13.71 -6.44 0.61
N ASP A 73 14.40 -5.65 -0.22
CA ASP A 73 14.23 -4.21 -0.37
C ASP A 73 12.90 -3.82 -1.04
N PHE A 74 12.13 -4.79 -1.57
CA PHE A 74 10.79 -4.57 -2.12
C PHE A 74 9.71 -5.30 -1.33
N ASP A 75 9.89 -6.58 -1.02
CA ASP A 75 8.85 -7.43 -0.41
C ASP A 75 8.53 -6.97 1.02
N ILE A 76 9.54 -6.68 1.85
CA ILE A 76 9.32 -6.19 3.22
C ILE A 76 8.59 -4.83 3.21
N PRO A 77 9.05 -3.81 2.46
CA PRO A 77 8.30 -2.56 2.34
C PRO A 77 6.88 -2.75 1.83
N LEU A 78 6.65 -3.66 0.89
CA LEU A 78 5.31 -3.94 0.39
C LEU A 78 4.38 -4.48 1.49
N ILE A 79 4.85 -5.44 2.29
CA ILE A 79 4.09 -5.99 3.43
C ILE A 79 3.76 -4.88 4.44
N ILE A 80 4.76 -4.07 4.81
CA ILE A 80 4.59 -2.98 5.79
C ILE A 80 3.57 -1.95 5.28
N VAL A 81 3.76 -1.46 4.04
CA VAL A 81 2.87 -0.47 3.43
C VAL A 81 1.45 -1.02 3.31
N ASN A 82 1.29 -2.30 2.93
CA ASN A 82 -0.01 -2.95 2.88
C ASN A 82 -0.71 -2.95 4.25
N ARG A 83 -0.01 -3.32 5.34
CA ARG A 83 -0.60 -3.30 6.69
C ARG A 83 -1.01 -1.89 7.11
N VAL A 84 -0.14 -0.90 6.91
CA VAL A 84 -0.45 0.50 7.20
C VAL A 84 -1.66 0.97 6.40
N PHE A 85 -1.77 0.59 5.12
CA PHE A 85 -2.90 0.97 4.28
C PHE A 85 -4.19 0.25 4.61
N CYS A 86 -4.15 -1.03 5.01
CA CYS A 86 -5.31 -1.73 5.55
C CYS A 86 -5.88 -1.04 6.79
N ILE A 87 -5.00 -0.55 7.68
CA ILE A 87 -5.41 0.19 8.88
C ILE A 87 -5.92 1.58 8.50
N THR A 88 -5.24 2.32 7.63
CA THR A 88 -5.54 3.74 7.37
C THR A 88 -6.68 3.97 6.36
N LYS A 89 -6.93 3.02 5.44
CA LYS A 89 -7.94 3.14 4.38
C LYS A 89 -9.38 3.33 4.92
N PRO A 90 -9.88 2.57 5.91
CA PRO A 90 -11.22 2.77 6.45
C PRO A 90 -11.44 4.19 6.98
N TYR A 91 -10.42 4.80 7.57
CA TYR A 91 -10.49 6.18 8.04
C TYR A 91 -10.53 7.15 6.86
N ALA A 92 -9.66 6.97 5.86
CA ALA A 92 -9.71 7.78 4.63
C ALA A 92 -11.09 7.74 3.97
N GLU A 93 -11.73 6.57 3.91
CA GLU A 93 -13.10 6.40 3.39
C GLU A 93 -14.14 7.12 4.27
N GLN A 94 -13.99 7.10 5.59
CA GLN A 94 -14.88 7.83 6.50
C GLN A 94 -14.79 9.34 6.28
N PHE A 95 -13.60 9.90 6.06
CA PHE A 95 -13.43 11.34 5.78
C PHE A 95 -14.05 11.78 4.47
N GLN A 96 -14.21 10.87 3.51
CA GLN A 96 -14.82 11.19 2.22
C GLN A 96 -16.36 11.09 2.22
N LYS A 97 -16.95 10.56 3.30
CA LYS A 97 -18.42 10.51 3.43
C LYS A 97 -18.97 11.92 3.65
N THR A 98 -20.09 12.23 2.98
CA THR A 98 -20.81 13.51 3.12
C THR A 98 -21.38 13.73 4.52
N THR A 99 -21.45 12.69 5.34
CA THR A 99 -21.91 12.70 6.74
C THR A 99 -20.81 12.10 7.64
N CYS A 100 -19.75 12.85 7.92
CA CYS A 100 -18.75 12.51 8.95
C CYS A 100 -18.90 13.48 10.13
N ASP A 101 -19.04 12.91 11.33
CA ASP A 101 -18.92 13.63 12.59
C ASP A 101 -17.43 13.89 12.82
N LEU A 102 -16.99 15.13 12.60
CA LEU A 102 -15.57 15.51 12.63
C LEU A 102 -14.90 15.17 13.95
N LEU A 103 -15.62 15.27 15.07
CA LEU A 103 -15.06 14.95 16.40
C LEU A 103 -14.78 13.46 16.52
N LYS A 104 -15.74 12.62 16.11
CA LYS A 104 -15.56 11.15 16.10
C LYS A 104 -14.46 10.74 15.13
N CYS A 105 -14.45 11.32 13.93
CA CYS A 105 -13.44 11.02 12.92
C CYS A 105 -12.03 11.39 13.42
N PHE A 106 -11.86 12.51 14.16
CA PHE A 106 -10.59 12.89 14.79
C PHE A 106 -10.15 11.90 15.89
N GLN A 107 -11.05 11.53 16.80
CA GLN A 107 -10.79 10.53 17.84
C GLN A 107 -10.38 9.18 17.23
N SER A 108 -11.02 8.78 16.13
CA SER A 108 -10.68 7.56 15.39
C SER A 108 -9.29 7.60 14.76
N ILE A 109 -8.83 8.76 14.23
CA ILE A 109 -7.44 8.92 13.76
C ILE A 109 -6.46 8.80 14.92
N GLU A 110 -6.72 9.43 16.06
CA GLU A 110 -5.82 9.37 17.21
C GLU A 110 -5.64 7.93 17.67
N GLN A 111 -6.75 7.18 17.78
CA GLN A 111 -6.72 5.75 18.10
C GLN A 111 -5.90 4.95 17.08
N ALA A 112 -6.09 5.19 15.78
CA ALA A 112 -5.31 4.53 14.74
C ALA A 112 -3.81 4.86 14.83
N SER A 113 -3.48 6.10 15.17
CA SER A 113 -2.08 6.56 15.31
C SER A 113 -1.41 5.94 16.54
N THR A 114 -2.13 5.87 17.67
CA THR A 114 -1.66 5.16 18.86
C THR A 114 -1.46 3.67 18.58
N TYR A 115 -2.41 3.03 17.88
CA TYR A 115 -2.31 1.63 17.50
C TYR A 115 -1.10 1.37 16.59
N LEU A 116 -0.90 2.19 15.56
CA LEU A 116 0.28 2.11 14.69
C LEU A 116 1.60 2.32 15.47
N ALA A 117 1.61 3.22 16.45
CA ALA A 117 2.80 3.43 17.30
C ALA A 117 3.08 2.23 18.20
N GLN A 118 2.04 1.54 18.68
CA GLN A 118 2.19 0.32 19.47
C GLN A 118 2.68 -0.86 18.64
N LEU A 119 2.22 -0.98 17.39
CA LEU A 119 2.65 -2.02 16.45
C LEU A 119 4.17 -2.00 16.18
N ILE A 120 4.83 -0.85 16.32
CA ILE A 120 6.30 -0.73 16.17
C ILE A 120 7.05 -1.51 17.26
N TYR A 121 6.43 -1.69 18.43
CA TYR A 121 7.04 -2.34 19.59
C TYR A 121 6.43 -3.72 19.89
N ASP A 122 5.55 -4.22 19.03
CA ASP A 122 4.93 -5.53 19.21
C ASP A 122 5.77 -6.63 18.54
N ASP A 123 6.52 -7.37 19.37
CA ASP A 123 7.33 -8.50 18.92
C ASP A 123 6.50 -9.60 18.24
N ASN A 124 5.21 -9.74 18.57
CA ASN A 124 4.35 -10.70 17.88
C ASN A 124 4.09 -10.26 16.44
N GLU A 125 3.91 -8.96 16.24
CA GLU A 125 3.67 -8.41 14.91
C GLU A 125 4.92 -8.50 14.03
N LEU A 126 6.10 -8.29 14.63
CA LEU A 126 7.37 -8.53 13.97
C LEU A 126 7.52 -10.01 13.55
N ASN A 127 7.14 -10.94 14.44
CA ASN A 127 7.15 -12.37 14.14
C ASN A 127 6.11 -12.75 13.08
N GLU A 128 4.94 -12.12 13.05
CA GLU A 128 3.96 -12.30 11.99
C GLU A 128 4.45 -11.78 10.64
N LEU A 129 5.11 -10.62 10.61
CA LEU A 129 5.78 -10.09 9.41
C LEU A 129 6.85 -11.05 8.91
N TYR A 130 7.68 -11.57 9.81
CA TYR A 130 8.69 -12.58 9.48
C TYR A 130 8.06 -13.87 8.95
N ASN A 131 6.96 -14.32 9.55
CA ASN A 131 6.21 -15.47 9.08
C ASN A 131 5.54 -15.23 7.72
N GLU A 132 5.05 -14.03 7.45
CA GLU A 132 4.46 -13.66 6.16
C GLU A 132 5.52 -13.62 5.06
N PHE A 133 6.69 -13.06 5.36
CA PHE A 133 7.86 -13.09 4.48
C PHE A 133 8.32 -14.53 4.19
N THR A 134 8.50 -15.35 5.23
CA THR A 134 8.95 -16.74 5.07
C THR A 134 7.89 -17.65 4.42
N LYS A 135 6.58 -17.40 4.62
CA LYS A 135 5.51 -18.12 3.91
C LYS A 135 5.33 -17.65 2.47
N GLY A 136 5.60 -16.37 2.18
CA GLY A 136 5.55 -15.79 0.84
C GLY A 136 6.74 -16.18 -0.06
N GLY A 137 7.85 -16.65 0.51
CA GLY A 137 9.08 -16.88 -0.24
C GLY A 137 9.98 -18.04 0.21
N GLY A 138 9.61 -18.83 1.22
CA GLY A 138 10.41 -19.98 1.68
C GLY A 138 10.56 -21.14 0.67
N ARG A 139 9.85 -21.09 -0.48
CA ARG A 139 10.00 -22.05 -1.59
C ARG A 139 10.70 -21.48 -2.83
N ILE A 140 11.02 -20.19 -2.85
CA ILE A 140 11.62 -19.53 -4.03
C ILE A 140 13.15 -19.48 -3.90
N TRP A 141 13.70 -19.84 -2.73
CA TRP A 141 15.13 -19.77 -2.42
C TRP A 141 15.69 -21.09 -1.86
N SER A 142 15.19 -22.24 -2.35
CA SER A 142 15.84 -23.55 -2.18
C SER A 142 16.29 -24.10 -3.53
#